data_AF-A0A4Q9RTA0-F1
#
_entry.id   AF-A0A4Q9RTA0-F1
#
_cell.length_a   1.000
_cell.length_b   1.000
_cell.length_c   1.000
_cell.angle_alpha   90.00
_cell.angle_beta   90.00
_cell.angle_gamma   90.00
#
_symmetry.space_group_name_H-M   'P 1'
#
loop_
_entity.id
_entity.type
_entity.pdbx_description
1 polymer ?
#
loop_
_entity_poly.entity_id
_entity_poly.type
_entity_poly.pdbx_seq_one_letter_code
_entity_poly.pdbx_strand_id
1 'polypeptide(L)'
;MGYIEELEELSKMNMQNEEYNYAQRIIMLDIIQKEILEAKASDDYFIRFFEDVVNDDIGFDFKSALSEDAYNSASEEAEACIQVFPRMSEMKANRSVLSWIVTALKYTDQLVLHYIQEILETIPVKDPDHGIERSMYIQINNGDYSAQVAGNLLNNLYEQRNKLEHRYGKDPKNERKKILIKPDFKKAKQLIHSNFPRALKSFRKAYKEHYE
;
A
#
# COMPACT_ATOMS: atom_id res chain seq x y z
N MET A 1 -2.60 -18.10 -27.33
CA MET A 1 -2.58 -16.63 -27.31
C MET A 1 -3.13 -16.20 -25.98
N GLY A 2 -2.39 -15.35 -25.26
CA GLY A 2 -2.87 -14.74 -24.03
C GLY A 2 -3.79 -13.56 -24.34
N TYR A 3 -4.69 -13.22 -23.41
CA TYR A 3 -5.66 -12.12 -23.56
C TYR A 3 -5.00 -10.77 -23.94
N ILE A 4 -3.84 -10.46 -23.35
CA ILE A 4 -3.07 -9.25 -23.71
C ILE A 4 -2.53 -9.34 -25.14
N GLU A 5 -2.05 -10.51 -25.59
CA GLU A 5 -1.58 -10.70 -26.96
C GLU A 5 -2.74 -10.53 -27.97
N GLU A 6 -3.94 -11.02 -27.63
CA GLU A 6 -5.14 -10.84 -28.45
C GLU A 6 -5.54 -9.36 -28.55
N LEU A 7 -5.47 -8.60 -27.44
CA LEU A 7 -5.73 -7.16 -27.45
C LEU A 7 -4.68 -6.39 -28.27
N GLU A 8 -3.41 -6.79 -28.19
CA GLU A 8 -2.32 -6.19 -28.98
C GLU A 8 -2.47 -6.48 -30.49
N GLU A 9 -2.97 -7.66 -30.86
CA GLU A 9 -3.34 -7.98 -32.24
C GLU A 9 -4.57 -7.17 -32.70
N LEU A 10 -5.60 -7.06 -31.87
CA LEU A 10 -6.79 -6.23 -32.12
C LEU A 10 -6.44 -4.77 -32.40
N SER A 11 -5.47 -4.21 -31.67
CA SER A 11 -4.96 -2.85 -31.88
C SER A 11 -4.36 -2.68 -33.28
N LYS A 12 -3.54 -3.65 -33.73
CA LYS A 12 -2.93 -3.66 -35.06
C LYS A 12 -3.98 -3.80 -36.17
N MET A 13 -4.94 -4.69 -35.99
CA MET A 13 -6.03 -4.91 -36.95
C MET A 13 -6.94 -3.68 -37.08
N ASN A 14 -7.25 -3.01 -35.98
CA ASN A 14 -8.09 -1.81 -35.99
C ASN A 14 -7.47 -0.66 -36.80
N MET A 15 -6.14 -0.47 -36.73
CA MET A 15 -5.47 0.57 -37.53
C MET A 15 -5.49 0.27 -39.04
N GLN A 16 -5.51 -1.01 -39.42
CA GLN A 16 -5.58 -1.47 -40.80
C GLN A 16 -7.02 -1.57 -41.34
N ASN A 17 -8.04 -1.39 -40.49
CA ASN A 17 -9.44 -1.52 -40.89
C ASN A 17 -9.89 -0.34 -41.76
N GLU A 18 -10.14 -0.57 -43.05
CA GLU A 18 -10.54 0.47 -43.99
C GLU A 18 -12.03 0.87 -43.89
N GLU A 19 -12.87 0.08 -43.23
CA GLU A 19 -14.31 0.35 -43.07
C GLU A 19 -14.58 1.46 -42.06
N TYR A 20 -13.72 1.61 -41.05
CA TYR A 20 -13.82 2.69 -40.06
C TYR A 20 -13.15 3.96 -40.54
N ASN A 21 -13.76 5.11 -40.26
CA ASN A 21 -13.07 6.38 -40.45
C ASN A 21 -11.96 6.56 -39.41
N TYR A 22 -11.04 7.50 -39.66
CA TYR A 22 -9.88 7.72 -38.79
C TYR A 22 -10.27 7.99 -37.32
N ALA A 23 -11.32 8.79 -37.08
CA ALA A 23 -11.76 9.10 -35.72
C ALA A 23 -12.27 7.85 -34.98
N GLN A 24 -13.02 6.98 -35.67
CA GLN A 24 -13.49 5.70 -35.11
C GLN A 24 -12.34 4.78 -34.76
N ARG A 25 -11.31 4.68 -35.62
CA ARG A 25 -10.11 3.87 -35.34
C ARG A 25 -9.36 4.40 -34.12
N ILE A 26 -9.20 5.72 -33.98
CA ILE A 26 -8.54 6.32 -32.81
C ILE A 26 -9.33 6.06 -31.51
N ILE A 27 -10.67 6.18 -31.53
CA ILE A 27 -11.51 5.87 -30.36
C ILE A 27 -11.36 4.40 -29.95
N MET A 28 -11.40 3.46 -30.91
CA MET A 28 -11.22 2.04 -30.61
C MET A 28 -9.80 1.72 -30.14
N LEU A 29 -8.78 2.40 -30.68
CA LEU A 29 -7.40 2.26 -30.22
C LEU A 29 -7.26 2.71 -28.76
N ASP A 30 -7.86 3.83 -28.38
CA ASP A 30 -7.85 4.35 -27.00
C ASP A 30 -8.55 3.38 -26.03
N ILE A 31 -9.69 2.82 -26.42
CA ILE A 31 -10.40 1.80 -25.64
C ILE A 31 -9.55 0.53 -25.48
N ILE A 32 -8.95 0.03 -26.56
CA ILE A 32 -8.09 -1.17 -26.52
C ILE A 32 -6.83 -0.92 -25.69
N GLN A 33 -6.19 0.25 -25.83
CA GLN A 33 -5.02 0.60 -25.02
C GLN A 33 -5.38 0.72 -23.54
N LYS A 34 -6.54 1.30 -23.23
CA LYS A 34 -7.05 1.37 -21.86
C LYS A 34 -7.32 -0.03 -21.30
N GLU A 35 -7.92 -0.93 -22.07
CA GLU A 35 -8.15 -2.33 -21.66
C GLU A 35 -6.83 -3.10 -21.50
N ILE A 36 -5.83 -2.86 -22.37
CA ILE A 36 -4.48 -3.43 -22.23
C ILE A 36 -3.81 -2.92 -20.96
N LEU A 37 -3.93 -1.63 -20.66
CA LEU A 37 -3.39 -1.03 -19.43
C LEU A 37 -4.13 -1.58 -18.21
N GLU A 38 -5.45 -1.73 -18.27
CA GLU A 38 -6.25 -2.32 -17.20
C GLU A 38 -5.95 -3.81 -17.01
N ALA A 39 -5.70 -4.57 -18.08
CA ALA A 39 -5.30 -5.99 -18.03
C ALA A 39 -3.83 -6.19 -17.61
N LYS A 40 -2.92 -5.28 -18.00
CA LYS A 40 -1.54 -5.25 -17.50
C LYS A 40 -1.48 -4.82 -16.04
N ALA A 41 -2.39 -3.95 -15.60
CA ALA A 41 -2.53 -3.50 -14.22
C ALA A 41 -3.50 -4.35 -13.38
N SER A 42 -4.15 -5.38 -13.95
CA SER A 42 -5.06 -6.25 -13.20
C SER A 42 -4.35 -7.37 -12.44
N ASP A 43 -3.09 -7.69 -12.75
CA ASP A 43 -2.44 -8.90 -12.21
C ASP A 43 -1.40 -8.65 -11.09
N ASP A 44 -0.95 -7.42 -10.87
CA ASP A 44 -0.01 -7.12 -9.78
C ASP A 44 -0.59 -6.09 -8.80
N TYR A 45 -1.34 -6.61 -7.83
CA TYR A 45 -1.95 -5.80 -6.78
C TYR A 45 -0.91 -5.08 -5.92
N PHE A 46 0.28 -5.67 -5.73
CA PHE A 46 1.35 -5.02 -4.99
C PHE A 46 1.77 -3.72 -5.67
N ILE A 47 2.09 -3.77 -6.96
CA ILE A 47 2.53 -2.61 -7.74
C ILE A 47 1.39 -1.58 -7.80
N ARG A 48 0.19 -2.02 -8.17
CA ARG A 48 -0.96 -1.12 -8.30
C ARG A 48 -1.26 -0.36 -7.02
N PHE A 49 -1.24 -1.05 -5.87
CA PHE A 49 -1.45 -0.41 -4.58
C PHE A 49 -0.32 0.56 -4.24
N PHE A 50 0.94 0.14 -4.46
CA PHE A 50 2.08 0.99 -4.19
C PHE A 50 1.97 2.31 -4.98
N GLU A 51 1.80 2.21 -6.30
CA GLU A 51 1.75 3.34 -7.23
C GLU A 51 0.56 4.26 -6.99
N ASP A 52 -0.63 3.71 -6.69
CA ASP A 52 -1.81 4.51 -6.32
C ASP A 52 -1.56 5.30 -5.05
N VAL A 53 -0.92 4.68 -4.04
CA VAL A 53 -0.65 5.34 -2.77
C VAL A 53 0.46 6.39 -2.91
N VAL A 54 1.54 6.11 -3.65
CA VAL A 54 2.64 7.08 -3.83
C VAL A 54 2.35 8.13 -4.90
N ASN A 55 1.34 7.90 -5.73
CA ASN A 55 0.97 8.65 -6.92
C ASN A 55 2.20 8.92 -7.82
N ASP A 56 2.93 7.86 -8.11
CA ASP A 56 4.22 7.85 -8.82
C ASP A 56 4.52 6.41 -9.28
N ASP A 57 5.36 6.25 -10.31
CA ASP A 57 5.82 4.94 -10.78
C ASP A 57 6.64 4.24 -9.68
N ILE A 58 6.48 2.92 -9.52
CA ILE A 58 7.17 2.19 -8.46
C ILE A 58 8.68 2.26 -8.62
N GLY A 59 9.19 2.26 -9.85
CA GLY A 59 10.59 2.48 -10.21
C GLY A 59 11.61 1.50 -9.60
N PHE A 60 11.18 0.47 -8.87
CA PHE A 60 12.01 -0.52 -8.20
C PHE A 60 11.35 -1.91 -8.33
N ASP A 61 12.14 -2.93 -8.66
CA ASP A 61 11.65 -4.31 -8.77
C ASP A 61 11.58 -4.99 -7.40
N PHE A 62 10.51 -4.70 -6.65
CA PHE A 62 10.24 -5.36 -5.38
C PHE A 62 10.00 -6.87 -5.51
N LYS A 63 9.60 -7.36 -6.69
CA LYS A 63 9.31 -8.78 -6.90
C LYS A 63 10.58 -9.62 -6.88
N SER A 64 11.66 -9.09 -7.44
CA SER A 64 12.98 -9.73 -7.38
C SER A 64 13.68 -9.53 -6.03
N ALA A 65 13.41 -8.41 -5.35
CA ALA A 65 14.05 -8.10 -4.07
C ALA A 65 13.45 -8.90 -2.89
N LEU A 66 12.13 -9.05 -2.84
CA LEU A 66 11.44 -9.78 -1.78
C LEU A 66 11.43 -11.29 -2.07
N SER A 67 11.27 -12.11 -1.03
CA SER A 67 10.95 -13.53 -1.22
C SER A 67 9.57 -13.69 -1.87
N GLU A 68 9.37 -14.79 -2.60
CA GLU A 68 8.10 -15.09 -3.26
C GLU A 68 6.91 -15.07 -2.28
N ASP A 69 7.08 -15.69 -1.10
CA ASP A 69 6.06 -15.70 -0.05
C ASP A 69 5.74 -14.29 0.46
N ALA A 70 6.76 -13.45 0.68
CA ALA A 70 6.57 -12.09 1.17
C ALA A 70 5.88 -11.20 0.12
N TYR A 71 6.28 -11.34 -1.15
CA TYR A 71 5.68 -10.59 -2.25
C TYR A 71 4.22 -10.98 -2.48
N ASN A 72 3.93 -12.29 -2.49
CA ASN A 72 2.57 -12.79 -2.66
C ASN A 72 1.67 -12.40 -1.48
N SER A 73 2.17 -12.53 -0.24
CA SER A 73 1.43 -12.11 0.95
C SER A 73 1.13 -10.61 0.93
N ALA A 74 2.10 -9.77 0.56
CA ALA A 74 1.86 -8.35 0.39
C ALA A 74 0.87 -8.07 -0.75
N SER A 75 0.96 -8.78 -1.88
CA SER A 75 0.01 -8.64 -3.00
C SER A 75 -1.44 -8.92 -2.58
N GLU A 76 -1.69 -9.94 -1.76
CA GLU A 76 -3.03 -10.26 -1.23
C GLU A 76 -3.56 -9.15 -0.30
N GLU A 77 -2.71 -8.62 0.59
CA GLU A 77 -3.10 -7.51 1.46
C GLU A 77 -3.33 -6.20 0.65
N ALA A 78 -2.56 -6.00 -0.42
CA ALA A 78 -2.78 -4.90 -1.36
C ALA A 78 -4.12 -5.04 -2.10
N GLU A 79 -4.46 -6.24 -2.58
CA GLU A 79 -5.76 -6.53 -3.19
C GLU A 79 -6.90 -6.17 -2.24
N ALA A 80 -6.82 -6.63 -0.98
CA ALA A 80 -7.84 -6.35 0.03
C ALA A 80 -7.99 -4.84 0.30
N CYS A 81 -6.90 -4.07 0.26
CA CYS A 81 -6.96 -2.61 0.35
C CYS A 81 -7.69 -1.99 -0.84
N ILE A 82 -7.37 -2.43 -2.06
CA ILE A 82 -7.98 -1.96 -3.31
C ILE A 82 -9.49 -2.30 -3.34
N GLN A 83 -9.90 -3.46 -2.84
CA GLN A 83 -11.32 -3.83 -2.75
C GLN A 83 -12.10 -2.92 -1.78
N VAL A 84 -11.45 -2.40 -0.73
CA VAL A 84 -12.08 -1.44 0.19
C VAL A 84 -12.18 -0.05 -0.42
N PHE A 85 -11.08 0.44 -1.01
CA PHE A 85 -11.03 1.69 -1.75
C PHE A 85 -10.18 1.48 -3.01
N PRO A 86 -10.78 1.48 -4.22
CA PRO A 86 -10.06 1.19 -5.46
C PRO A 86 -8.91 2.14 -5.76
N ARG A 87 -9.00 3.36 -5.23
CA ARG A 87 -7.97 4.39 -5.24
C ARG A 87 -7.92 5.06 -3.88
N MET A 88 -6.72 5.43 -3.43
CA MET A 88 -6.50 6.14 -2.18
C MET A 88 -7.27 7.48 -2.17
N SER A 89 -7.33 8.16 -3.33
CA SER A 89 -8.06 9.41 -3.53
C SER A 89 -9.57 9.29 -3.24
N GLU A 90 -10.14 8.10 -3.40
CA GLU A 90 -11.57 7.81 -3.19
C GLU A 90 -11.91 7.47 -1.74
N MET A 91 -10.91 7.40 -0.84
CA MET A 91 -11.10 7.05 0.56
C MET A 91 -12.15 7.94 1.24
N LYS A 92 -13.19 7.34 1.80
CA LYS A 92 -14.24 8.05 2.55
C LYS A 92 -13.94 8.00 4.04
N ALA A 93 -14.21 9.08 4.78
CA ALA A 93 -13.98 9.14 6.23
C ALA A 93 -15.06 8.36 7.01
N ASN A 94 -15.03 7.03 6.93
CA ASN A 94 -16.00 6.13 7.55
C ASN A 94 -15.32 4.86 8.11
N ARG A 95 -16.10 3.87 8.52
CA ARG A 95 -15.59 2.64 9.15
C ARG A 95 -14.61 1.86 8.26
N SER A 96 -14.74 1.95 6.94
CA SER A 96 -13.86 1.28 5.98
C SER A 96 -12.40 1.75 6.09
N VAL A 97 -12.15 2.95 6.64
CA VAL A 97 -10.78 3.42 6.94
C VAL A 97 -10.07 2.51 7.94
N LEU A 98 -10.80 1.94 8.91
CA LEU A 98 -10.19 0.99 9.86
C LEU A 98 -9.79 -0.29 9.14
N SER A 99 -10.66 -0.85 8.31
CA SER A 99 -10.34 -2.06 7.53
C SER A 99 -9.12 -1.81 6.64
N TRP A 100 -9.13 -0.69 5.92
CA TRP A 100 -8.03 -0.30 5.03
C TRP A 100 -6.71 -0.15 5.78
N ILE A 101 -6.65 0.61 6.90
CA ILE A 101 -5.38 0.84 7.61
C ILE A 101 -4.82 -0.43 8.26
N VAL A 102 -5.68 -1.34 8.71
CA VAL A 102 -5.23 -2.62 9.28
C VAL A 102 -4.53 -3.46 8.21
N THR A 103 -5.18 -3.63 7.06
CA THR A 103 -4.67 -4.39 5.92
C THR A 103 -3.43 -3.73 5.32
N ALA A 104 -3.43 -2.40 5.16
CA ALA A 104 -2.30 -1.66 4.61
C ALA A 104 -1.05 -1.76 5.50
N LEU A 105 -1.20 -1.80 6.83
CA LEU A 105 -0.05 -2.01 7.72
C LEU A 105 0.56 -3.41 7.54
N LYS A 106 -0.27 -4.45 7.33
CA LYS A 106 0.23 -5.80 7.04
C LYS A 106 0.96 -5.90 5.70
N TYR A 107 0.48 -5.19 4.68
CA TYR A 107 1.22 -5.03 3.43
C TYR A 107 2.63 -4.49 3.71
N THR A 108 2.74 -3.44 4.54
CA THR A 108 4.06 -2.87 4.89
C THR A 108 4.87 -3.73 5.84
N ASP A 109 4.27 -4.61 6.63
CA ASP A 109 5.00 -5.50 7.53
C ASP A 109 5.93 -6.45 6.78
N GLN A 110 5.54 -6.88 5.57
CA GLN A 110 6.42 -7.71 4.71
C GLN A 110 7.66 -6.93 4.26
N LEU A 111 7.49 -5.66 3.86
CA LEU A 111 8.60 -4.76 3.52
C LEU A 111 9.50 -4.49 4.73
N VAL A 112 8.90 -4.24 5.89
CA VAL A 112 9.59 -3.91 7.12
C VAL A 112 10.42 -5.09 7.63
N LEU A 113 9.82 -6.29 7.64
CA LEU A 113 10.49 -7.49 8.11
C LEU A 113 11.68 -7.82 7.21
N HIS A 114 11.48 -7.83 5.90
CA HIS A 114 12.56 -8.03 4.93
C HIS A 114 13.65 -6.97 5.08
N TYR A 115 13.28 -5.70 5.21
CA TYR A 115 14.26 -4.62 5.42
C TYR A 115 15.14 -4.87 6.65
N ILE A 116 14.55 -5.30 7.76
CA ILE A 116 15.30 -5.61 8.99
C ILE A 116 16.22 -6.82 8.81
N GLN A 117 15.73 -7.88 8.17
CA GLN A 117 16.44 -9.16 8.10
C GLN A 117 17.49 -9.21 6.99
N GLU A 118 17.16 -8.71 5.80
CA GLU A 118 17.99 -8.89 4.61
C GLU A 118 18.82 -7.63 4.30
N ILE A 119 18.28 -6.43 4.54
CA ILE A 119 19.00 -5.18 4.25
C ILE A 119 19.83 -4.72 5.45
N LEU A 120 19.25 -4.74 6.66
CA LEU A 120 19.97 -4.38 7.87
C LEU A 120 20.76 -5.55 8.47
N GLU A 121 20.51 -6.79 8.01
CA GLU A 121 21.14 -8.02 8.53
C GLU A 121 20.97 -8.18 10.06
N THR A 122 19.79 -7.81 10.58
CA THR A 122 19.46 -7.91 12.01
C THR A 122 18.18 -8.70 12.26
N ILE A 123 17.95 -9.06 13.52
CA ILE A 123 16.69 -9.70 13.93
C ILE A 123 15.68 -8.65 14.43
N PRO A 124 14.38 -8.87 14.24
CA PRO A 124 13.35 -8.08 14.89
C PRO A 124 13.48 -8.11 16.41
N VAL A 125 13.57 -6.93 17.04
CA VAL A 125 13.65 -6.77 18.48
C VAL A 125 12.28 -6.35 19.01
N LYS A 126 11.75 -7.12 19.97
CA LYS A 126 10.48 -6.78 20.62
C LYS A 126 10.69 -5.63 21.61
N ASP A 127 9.91 -4.56 21.45
CA ASP A 127 9.82 -3.48 22.41
C ASP A 127 9.03 -3.94 23.66
N PRO A 128 9.44 -3.56 24.89
CA PRO A 128 8.80 -4.02 26.12
C PRO A 128 7.29 -3.78 26.19
N ASP A 129 6.82 -2.67 25.62
CA ASP A 129 5.45 -2.20 25.76
C ASP A 129 4.57 -2.52 24.53
N HIS A 130 5.14 -3.16 23.51
CA HIS A 130 4.48 -3.30 22.21
C HIS A 130 4.53 -4.73 21.61
N GLY A 131 3.58 -4.99 20.71
CA GLY A 131 3.58 -6.20 19.88
C GLY A 131 4.70 -6.18 18.85
N ILE A 132 5.00 -7.34 18.25
CA ILE A 132 6.16 -7.49 17.35
C ILE A 132 6.09 -6.57 16.11
N GLU A 133 4.92 -6.46 15.48
CA GLU A 133 4.68 -5.59 14.31
C GLU A 133 5.11 -4.14 14.58
N ARG A 134 4.54 -3.55 15.64
CA ARG A 134 4.87 -2.18 16.04
C ARG A 134 6.33 -2.04 16.48
N SER A 135 6.89 -3.07 17.09
CA SER A 135 8.29 -3.05 17.54
C SER A 135 9.26 -2.91 16.37
N MET A 136 8.97 -3.53 15.22
CA MET A 136 9.80 -3.38 14.03
C MET A 136 9.85 -1.94 13.52
N TYR A 137 8.71 -1.22 13.55
CA TYR A 137 8.69 0.20 13.17
C TYR A 137 9.52 1.06 14.12
N ILE A 138 9.47 0.74 15.42
CA ILE A 138 10.25 1.43 16.45
C ILE A 138 11.75 1.16 16.27
N GLN A 139 12.13 -0.09 15.97
CA GLN A 139 13.50 -0.47 15.68
C GLN A 139 14.07 0.33 14.50
N ILE A 140 13.33 0.40 13.38
CA ILE A 140 13.73 1.20 12.21
C ILE A 140 13.83 2.69 12.56
N ASN A 141 12.88 3.22 13.34
CA ASN A 141 12.85 4.63 13.74
C ASN A 141 14.01 5.03 14.66
N ASN A 142 14.43 4.14 15.56
CA ASN A 142 15.43 4.46 16.58
C ASN A 142 16.87 4.34 16.06
N GLY A 143 17.07 3.68 14.92
CA GLY A 143 18.38 3.61 14.27
C GLY A 143 18.61 4.77 13.29
N ASP A 144 19.87 4.91 12.88
CA ASP A 144 20.29 5.85 11.83
C ASP A 144 20.28 5.13 10.47
N TYR A 145 19.08 4.74 10.02
CA TYR A 145 18.88 3.92 8.82
C TYR A 145 18.21 4.72 7.70
N SER A 146 18.45 4.33 6.43
CA SER A 146 17.82 4.96 5.27
C SER A 146 16.28 4.95 5.33
N ALA A 147 15.67 3.93 5.95
CA ALA A 147 14.23 3.82 6.13
C ALA A 147 13.69 4.42 7.45
N GLN A 148 14.50 5.14 8.24
CA GLN A 148 14.09 5.70 9.54
C GLN A 148 12.77 6.49 9.48
N VAL A 149 12.61 7.30 8.43
CA VAL A 149 11.40 8.08 8.17
C VAL A 149 10.17 7.18 8.01
N ALA A 150 10.31 6.04 7.34
CA ALA A 150 9.23 5.07 7.21
C ALA A 150 8.83 4.49 8.56
N GLY A 151 9.80 4.06 9.38
CA GLY A 151 9.56 3.53 10.73
C GLY A 151 8.74 4.50 11.60
N ASN A 152 9.12 5.78 11.63
CA ASN A 152 8.36 6.80 12.35
C ASN A 152 6.91 6.94 11.86
N LEU A 153 6.74 7.04 10.53
CA LEU A 153 5.44 7.29 9.92
C LEU A 153 4.48 6.11 10.08
N LEU A 154 4.98 4.87 9.95
CA LEU A 154 4.21 3.65 10.19
C LEU A 154 3.85 3.47 11.67
N ASN A 155 4.76 3.80 12.60
CA ASN A 155 4.43 3.80 14.03
C ASN A 155 3.26 4.76 14.34
N ASN A 156 3.28 5.97 13.77
CA ASN A 156 2.18 6.92 13.90
C ASN A 156 0.85 6.40 13.32
N LEU A 157 0.90 5.68 12.18
CA LEU A 157 -0.28 5.05 11.58
C LEU A 157 -0.80 3.89 12.43
N TYR A 158 0.09 3.08 13.02
CA TYR A 158 -0.26 2.01 13.95
C TYR A 158 -0.98 2.55 15.18
N GLU A 159 -0.51 3.66 15.76
CA GLU A 159 -1.22 4.33 16.85
C GLU A 159 -2.61 4.81 16.44
N GLN A 160 -2.73 5.34 15.23
CA GLN A 160 -4.03 5.80 14.73
C GLN A 160 -4.99 4.63 14.50
N ARG A 161 -4.50 3.50 13.97
CA ARG A 161 -5.23 2.22 13.87
C ARG A 161 -5.72 1.78 15.25
N ASN A 162 -4.87 1.79 16.28
CA ASN A 162 -5.26 1.45 17.65
C ASN A 162 -6.35 2.37 18.20
N LYS A 163 -6.29 3.68 17.93
CA LYS A 163 -7.34 4.65 18.34
C LYS A 163 -8.69 4.38 17.67
N LEU A 164 -8.70 3.84 16.45
CA LEU A 164 -9.93 3.46 15.73
C LEU A 164 -10.52 2.12 16.20
N GLU A 165 -9.66 1.16 16.57
CA GLU A 165 -10.06 -0.18 17.01
C GLU A 165 -10.45 -0.21 18.50
N HIS A 166 -9.58 0.28 19.38
CA HIS A 166 -9.76 0.22 20.83
C HIS A 166 -10.57 1.42 21.33
N ARG A 167 -11.89 1.26 21.28
CA ARG A 167 -12.84 2.35 21.53
C ARG A 167 -13.32 2.46 22.97
N TYR A 168 -12.77 1.70 23.91
CA TYR A 168 -13.17 1.78 25.31
C TYR A 168 -12.09 2.48 26.13
N GLY A 169 -12.46 3.56 26.81
CA GLY A 169 -11.59 4.30 27.73
C GLY A 169 -12.19 4.40 29.12
N LYS A 170 -11.39 4.82 30.11
CA LYS A 170 -11.91 5.18 31.44
C LYS A 170 -12.74 6.47 31.34
N ASP A 171 -13.84 6.54 32.07
CA ASP A 171 -14.62 7.76 32.19
C ASP A 171 -13.80 8.81 32.98
N PRO A 172 -13.53 10.00 32.41
CA PRO A 172 -12.77 11.05 33.11
C PRO A 172 -13.47 11.57 34.37
N LYS A 173 -14.78 11.33 34.51
CA LYS A 173 -15.58 11.74 35.68
C LYS A 173 -15.80 10.60 36.68
N ASN A 174 -15.47 9.36 36.32
CA ASN A 174 -15.67 8.20 37.19
C ASN A 174 -14.75 7.03 36.81
N GLU A 175 -13.66 6.86 37.57
CA GLU A 175 -12.65 5.83 37.27
C GLU A 175 -13.17 4.38 37.27
N ARG A 176 -14.35 4.13 37.87
CA ARG A 176 -15.00 2.80 37.87
C ARG A 176 -15.83 2.54 36.62
N LYS A 177 -16.01 3.53 35.73
CA LYS A 177 -16.80 3.42 34.50
C LYS A 177 -15.91 3.42 33.27
N LYS A 178 -16.35 2.67 32.25
CA LYS A 178 -15.80 2.73 30.89
C LYS A 178 -16.75 3.50 29.98
N ILE A 179 -16.20 4.32 29.09
CA ILE A 179 -16.94 5.05 28.06
C ILE A 179 -16.53 4.59 26.66
N LEU A 180 -17.48 4.65 25.73
CA LEU A 180 -17.22 4.44 24.32
C LEU A 180 -16.69 5.73 23.69
N ILE A 181 -15.46 5.68 23.20
CA ILE A 181 -14.81 6.76 22.46
C ILE A 181 -15.30 6.72 21.01
N LYS A 182 -15.70 7.90 20.50
CA LYS A 182 -16.07 8.06 19.09
C LYS A 182 -14.80 8.07 18.23
N PRO A 183 -14.73 7.24 17.17
CA PRO A 183 -13.57 7.18 16.29
C PRO A 183 -13.55 8.43 15.41
N ASP A 184 -12.35 8.97 15.20
CA ASP A 184 -12.13 10.09 14.29
C ASP A 184 -11.57 9.58 12.96
N PHE A 185 -12.47 9.17 12.08
CA PHE A 185 -12.11 8.69 10.74
C PHE A 185 -11.59 9.80 9.83
N LYS A 186 -11.93 11.07 10.10
CA LYS A 186 -11.42 12.21 9.32
C LYS A 186 -9.94 12.42 9.61
N LYS A 187 -9.57 12.43 10.89
CA LYS A 187 -8.16 12.49 11.31
C LYS A 187 -7.38 11.28 10.81
N ALA A 188 -7.95 10.09 10.88
CA ALA A 188 -7.31 8.88 10.36
C ALA A 188 -7.04 8.98 8.85
N LYS A 189 -8.05 9.34 8.05
CA LYS A 189 -7.90 9.58 6.62
C LYS A 189 -6.79 10.59 6.32
N GLN A 190 -6.77 11.71 7.02
CA GLN A 190 -5.74 12.75 6.84
C GLN A 190 -4.33 12.22 7.11
N LEU A 191 -4.14 11.47 8.20
CA LEU A 191 -2.86 10.86 8.54
C LEU A 191 -2.43 9.81 7.52
N ILE A 192 -3.37 9.01 7.01
CA ILE A 192 -3.08 8.02 5.95
C ILE A 192 -2.57 8.74 4.70
N HIS A 193 -3.28 9.76 4.21
CA HIS A 193 -2.85 10.55 3.05
C HIS A 193 -1.51 11.26 3.23
N SER A 194 -1.17 11.69 4.45
CA SER A 194 0.10 12.37 4.69
C SER A 194 1.27 11.41 4.90
N ASN A 195 1.06 10.31 5.62
CA ASN A 195 2.15 9.50 6.14
C ASN A 195 2.44 8.27 5.27
N PHE A 196 1.41 7.59 4.78
CA PHE A 196 1.57 6.33 4.06
C PHE A 196 2.39 6.49 2.77
N PRO A 197 2.13 7.50 1.91
CA PRO A 197 2.91 7.72 0.69
C PRO A 197 4.39 8.01 1.00
N ARG A 198 4.64 8.79 2.06
CA ARG A 198 6.00 9.14 2.49
C ARG A 198 6.75 7.93 3.06
N ALA A 199 6.07 7.05 3.78
CA ALA A 199 6.64 5.81 4.28
C ALA A 199 7.06 4.89 3.13
N LEU A 200 6.16 4.65 2.16
CA LEU A 200 6.46 3.83 0.98
C LEU A 200 7.60 4.41 0.14
N LYS A 201 7.62 5.73 -0.10
CA LYS A 201 8.74 6.39 -0.80
C LYS A 201 10.07 6.23 -0.05
N SER A 202 10.06 6.28 1.28
CA SER A 202 11.25 6.07 2.10
C SER A 202 11.74 4.62 2.03
N PHE A 203 10.85 3.62 2.01
CA PHE A 203 11.24 2.23 1.77
C PHE A 203 11.79 2.02 0.35
N ARG A 204 11.08 2.49 -0.69
CA ARG A 204 11.57 2.44 -2.07
C ARG A 204 12.99 3.00 -2.18
N LYS A 205 13.25 4.15 -1.57
CA LYS A 205 14.58 4.75 -1.54
C LYS A 205 15.61 3.82 -0.86
N ALA A 206 15.29 3.31 0.32
CA ALA A 206 16.20 2.46 1.09
C ALA A 206 16.51 1.11 0.40
N TYR A 207 15.52 0.53 -0.28
CA TYR A 207 15.70 -0.69 -1.08
C TYR A 207 16.57 -0.43 -2.30
N LYS A 208 16.30 0.65 -3.05
CA LYS A 208 17.13 1.07 -4.17
C LYS A 208 18.59 1.26 -3.76
N GLU A 209 18.85 1.98 -2.66
CA GLU A 209 20.22 2.22 -2.17
C GLU A 209 21.00 0.94 -1.82
N HIS A 210 20.31 -0.17 -1.53
CA HIS A 210 20.94 -1.45 -1.21
C HIS A 210 21.12 -2.36 -2.44
N TYR A 211 20.13 -2.40 -3.33
CA TYR A 211 20.09 -3.35 -4.46
C TYR A 211 20.53 -2.77 -5.82
N GLU A 212 20.54 -1.44 -5.98
CA GLU A 212 20.95 -0.74 -7.21
C GLU A 212 22.20 0.12 -6.98
#